data_AF-A0A2A4G1L0-F1
#
_entry.id   AF-A0A2A4G1L0-F1
#
_cell.length_a   1.000
_cell.length_b   1.000
_cell.length_c   1.000
_cell.angle_alpha   90.00
_cell.angle_beta   90.00
_cell.angle_gamma   90.00
#
_symmetry.space_group_name_H-M   'P 1'
#
loop_
_entity.id
_entity.type
_entity.pdbx_description
1 polymer ?
#
loop_
_entity_poly.entity_id
_entity_poly.type
_entity_poly.pdbx_seq_one_letter_code
_entity_poly.pdbx_strand_id
1 'polypeptide(L)'
;MGGLSIWHWLVVGIIVLLLFGKGRFSDMMGDVAKGIKSFKKGMTEEDDSAQSAASRPAPRLQQQPPLDPNPDQHLQPMQDDRPKS
;
A
#
# COMPACT_ATOMS: atom_id res chain seq x y z
N MET A 1 37.92 -0.21 -30.89
CA MET A 1 37.76 -1.05 -29.68
C MET A 1 36.28 -1.19 -29.39
N GLY A 2 35.62 -2.05 -30.17
CA GLY A 2 34.17 -2.19 -30.21
C GLY A 2 33.64 -2.75 -28.90
N GLY A 3 32.94 -1.90 -28.16
CA GLY A 3 32.27 -2.26 -26.91
C GLY A 3 31.42 -3.51 -27.10
N LEU A 4 31.46 -4.35 -26.07
CA LEU A 4 30.78 -5.64 -25.96
C LEU A 4 29.41 -5.60 -26.67
N SER A 5 29.37 -6.20 -27.85
CA SER A 5 28.20 -6.25 -28.73
C SER A 5 27.00 -6.73 -27.91
N ILE A 6 25.80 -6.20 -28.21
CA ILE A 6 24.53 -6.62 -27.58
C ILE A 6 24.39 -8.15 -27.57
N TRP A 7 24.99 -8.82 -28.56
CA TRP A 7 25.01 -10.27 -28.64
C TRP A 7 25.79 -10.95 -27.48
N HIS A 8 26.85 -10.33 -26.97
CA HIS A 8 27.58 -10.85 -25.81
C HIS A 8 26.70 -10.86 -24.55
N TRP A 9 25.97 -9.78 -24.30
CA TRP A 9 25.13 -9.65 -23.11
C TRP A 9 23.97 -10.65 -23.09
N LEU A 10 23.38 -10.96 -24.25
CA LEU A 10 22.32 -11.99 -24.33
C LEU A 10 22.86 -13.39 -24.05
N VAL A 11 24.07 -13.74 -24.55
CA VAL A 11 24.73 -15.02 -24.23
C VAL A 11 25.09 -15.11 -22.75
N VAL A 12 25.62 -14.03 -22.16
CA VAL A 12 25.93 -13.97 -20.72
C VAL A 12 24.66 -14.15 -19.88
N GLY A 13 23.56 -13.49 -20.24
CA GLY A 13 22.28 -13.63 -19.56
C GLY A 13 21.77 -15.09 -19.53
N ILE A 14 21.92 -15.81 -20.65
CA ILE A 14 21.54 -17.24 -20.72
C ILE A 14 22.43 -18.09 -19.80
N ILE A 15 23.74 -17.87 -19.81
CA ILE A 15 24.68 -18.63 -18.95
C ILE A 15 24.37 -18.38 -17.46
N VAL A 16 24.13 -17.13 -17.08
CA VAL A 16 23.75 -16.79 -15.69
C VAL A 16 22.44 -17.46 -15.30
N LEU A 17 21.43 -17.45 -16.17
CA LEU A 17 20.16 -18.13 -15.89
C LEU A 17 20.31 -19.66 -15.77
N LEU A 18 21.21 -20.28 -16.55
CA LEU A 18 21.51 -21.71 -16.46
C LEU A 18 22.28 -22.08 -15.18
N LEU A 19 23.25 -21.25 -14.77
CA LEU A 19 24.04 -21.46 -13.55
C LEU A 19 23.21 -21.30 -12.28
N PHE A 20 22.38 -20.26 -12.22
CA PHE A 20 21.56 -19.96 -11.05
C PHE A 20 20.21 -20.70 -11.07
N GLY A 21 19.76 -21.13 -12.25
CA GLY A 21 18.46 -21.77 -12.46
C GLY A 21 17.28 -20.80 -12.32
N LYS A 22 16.15 -21.14 -12.95
CA LYS A 22 14.93 -20.30 -12.93
C LYS A 22 14.33 -20.07 -11.54
N GLY A 23 14.55 -20.98 -10.59
CA GLY A 23 13.95 -20.92 -9.25
C GLY A 23 14.56 -19.82 -8.38
N ARG A 24 15.89 -19.78 -8.25
CA ARG A 24 16.61 -18.82 -7.39
C ARG A 24 16.62 -17.41 -7.98
N PHE A 25 16.77 -17.29 -9.31
CA PHE A 25 16.80 -16.00 -9.99
C PHE A 25 15.45 -15.27 -9.88
N SER A 26 14.32 -15.97 -9.96
CA SER A 26 12.99 -15.35 -9.91
C SER A 26 12.65 -14.79 -8.52
N ASP A 27 12.98 -15.50 -7.44
CA ASP A 27 12.78 -15.00 -6.07
C ASP A 27 13.64 -13.75 -5.79
N MET A 28 14.93 -13.80 -6.14
CA MET A 28 15.83 -12.66 -5.94
C MET A 28 15.46 -11.46 -6.83
N MET A 29 15.09 -11.69 -8.09
CA MET A 29 14.64 -10.63 -9.00
C MET A 29 13.34 -9.99 -8.50
N GLY A 30 12.44 -10.76 -7.88
CA GLY A 30 11.21 -10.24 -7.28
C GLY A 30 11.47 -9.26 -6.14
N ASP A 31 12.41 -9.58 -5.25
CA ASP A 31 12.77 -8.70 -4.12
C ASP A 31 13.58 -7.47 -4.57
N VAL A 32 14.48 -7.64 -5.54
CA VAL A 32 15.18 -6.53 -6.19
C VAL A 32 14.20 -5.61 -6.92
N ALA A 33 13.23 -6.17 -7.66
CA ALA A 33 12.20 -5.39 -8.34
C ALA A 33 11.31 -4.61 -7.37
N LYS A 34 10.94 -5.18 -6.23
CA LYS A 34 10.22 -4.45 -5.16
C LYS A 34 11.07 -3.31 -4.59
N GLY A 35 12.35 -3.55 -4.30
CA GLY A 35 13.28 -2.52 -3.81
C GLY A 35 13.41 -1.34 -4.78
N ILE A 36 13.67 -1.63 -6.06
CA ILE A 36 13.78 -0.59 -7.11
C ILE A 36 12.44 0.12 -7.34
N LYS A 37 11.30 -0.59 -7.28
CA LYS A 37 9.96 0.02 -7.43
C LYS A 37 9.63 0.96 -6.27
N SER A 38 9.96 0.60 -5.03
CA SER A 38 9.78 1.46 -3.87
C SER A 38 10.72 2.67 -3.90
N PHE A 39 11.96 2.48 -4.36
CA PHE A 39 12.91 3.57 -4.57
C PHE A 39 12.41 4.56 -5.63
N LYS A 40 11.98 4.05 -6.80
CA LYS A 40 11.39 4.87 -7.85
C LYS A 40 10.11 5.56 -7.39
N LYS A 41 9.25 4.88 -6.64
CA LYS A 41 8.00 5.46 -6.12
C LYS A 41 8.27 6.54 -5.08
N GLY A 42 9.24 6.36 -4.18
CA GLY A 42 9.66 7.40 -3.23
C GLY A 42 10.23 8.63 -3.94
N MET A 43 11.09 8.42 -4.94
CA MET A 43 11.67 9.51 -5.73
C MET A 43 10.62 10.25 -6.57
N THR A 44 9.69 9.51 -7.19
CA THR A 44 8.57 10.11 -7.90
C THR A 44 7.60 10.77 -6.94
N GLU A 45 7.31 10.23 -5.75
CA GLU A 45 6.43 10.87 -4.77
C GLU A 45 7.01 12.18 -4.23
N GLU A 46 8.33 12.37 -4.19
CA GLU A 46 8.93 13.69 -3.89
C GLU A 46 8.67 14.71 -5.00
N ASP A 47 8.72 14.29 -6.27
CA ASP A 47 8.36 15.14 -7.43
C ASP A 47 6.84 15.34 -7.57
N ASP A 48 6.04 14.31 -7.29
CA ASP A 48 4.57 14.27 -7.45
C ASP A 48 3.84 14.76 -6.20
N SER A 49 4.47 14.89 -5.01
CA SER A 49 3.81 15.48 -3.82
C SER A 49 3.50 16.97 -4.01
N ALA A 50 4.11 17.63 -4.98
CA ALA A 50 3.69 18.95 -5.45
C ALA A 50 2.39 18.92 -6.29
N GLN A 51 1.97 17.76 -6.82
CA GLN A 51 0.86 17.62 -7.78
C GLN A 51 -0.25 16.65 -7.34
N SER A 52 0.03 15.67 -6.46
CA SER A 52 -0.86 14.55 -6.09
C SER A 52 -1.67 14.77 -4.80
N ALA A 53 -1.56 15.92 -4.13
CA ALA A 53 -2.45 16.28 -3.02
C ALA A 53 -3.94 16.39 -3.43
N ALA A 54 -4.24 16.39 -4.74
CA ALA A 54 -5.60 16.52 -5.27
C ALA A 54 -6.27 15.20 -5.72
N SER A 55 -5.65 14.02 -5.58
CA SER A 55 -6.23 12.79 -6.17
C SER A 55 -6.09 11.50 -5.36
N ARG A 56 -5.80 11.55 -4.06
CA ARG A 56 -5.93 10.37 -3.20
C ARG A 56 -7.33 10.34 -2.56
N PRO A 57 -8.25 9.43 -2.92
CA PRO A 57 -9.42 9.20 -2.09
C PRO A 57 -8.92 8.73 -0.73
N ALA A 58 -9.17 9.54 0.30
CA ALA A 58 -8.91 9.17 1.67
C ALA A 58 -9.52 7.79 1.96
N PRO A 59 -8.82 6.87 2.64
CA PRO A 59 -9.42 5.65 3.18
C PRO A 59 -10.58 6.05 4.10
N ARG A 60 -11.79 6.06 3.53
CA ARG A 60 -13.01 6.51 4.18
C ARG A 60 -13.43 5.44 5.17
N LEU A 61 -13.06 5.61 6.44
CA LEU A 61 -13.93 5.32 7.58
C LEU A 61 -14.68 3.97 7.50
N GLN A 62 -14.01 2.87 7.13
CA GLN A 62 -14.65 1.56 6.94
C GLN A 62 -15.02 0.84 8.27
N GLN A 63 -14.94 1.50 9.43
CA GLN A 63 -15.11 0.83 10.74
C GLN A 63 -15.91 1.60 11.79
N GLN A 64 -16.64 2.65 11.44
CA GLN A 64 -17.72 3.09 12.35
C GLN A 64 -18.99 2.32 11.98
N PRO A 65 -19.38 1.28 12.76
CA PRO A 65 -20.71 0.72 12.62
C PRO A 65 -21.74 1.85 12.75
N PRO A 66 -22.83 1.84 11.95
CA PRO A 66 -23.89 2.82 12.09
C PRO A 66 -24.34 2.87 13.55
N LEU A 67 -24.29 4.05 14.16
CA LEU A 67 -24.92 4.24 15.46
C LEU A 67 -26.43 4.14 15.20
N ASP A 68 -27.02 3.00 15.59
CA ASP A 68 -28.47 2.84 15.57
C ASP A 68 -29.09 3.98 16.39
N PRO A 69 -30.07 4.74 15.85
CA PRO A 69 -30.78 5.74 16.61
C PRO A 69 -31.56 5.03 17.72
N ASN A 70 -31.05 5.14 18.95
CA ASN A 70 -31.65 4.56 20.15
C ASN A 70 -33.07 5.13 20.36
N PRO A 71 -34.15 4.35 20.11
CA PRO A 71 -35.52 4.83 20.23
C PRO A 71 -35.96 4.98 21.69
N ASP A 72 -35.18 4.46 22.65
CA ASP A 72 -35.53 4.44 24.08
C ASP A 72 -35.12 5.70 24.86
N GLN A 73 -34.57 6.74 24.20
CA GLN A 73 -34.42 8.05 24.86
C GLN A 73 -35.75 8.78 25.06
N HIS A 74 -36.81 8.33 24.39
CA HIS A 74 -38.16 8.77 24.68
C HIS A 74 -38.75 7.77 25.69
N LEU A 75 -39.24 8.26 26.83
CA LEU A 75 -39.87 7.50 27.94
C LEU A 75 -38.97 7.09 29.12
N GLN A 76 -38.01 7.93 29.55
CA GLN A 76 -37.70 7.97 30.98
C GLN A 76 -38.74 8.89 31.65
N PRO A 77 -39.82 8.35 32.28
CA PRO A 77 -40.67 9.19 33.10
C PRO A 77 -39.79 9.76 34.20
N MET A 78 -39.78 11.09 34.29
CA MET A 78 -39.10 11.85 35.32
C MET A 78 -39.44 11.22 36.68
N GLN A 79 -38.51 10.44 37.25
CA GLN A 79 -38.71 9.75 38.49
C GLN A 79 -38.87 10.84 39.56
N ASP A 80 -40.10 10.98 40.08
CA ASP A 80 -40.48 11.89 41.15
C ASP A 80 -39.67 11.58 42.42
N ASP A 81 -38.44 12.09 42.49
CA ASP A 81 -37.58 12.05 43.67
C ASP A 81 -37.86 13.29 44.54
N ARG A 82 -39.12 13.43 44.98
CA ARG A 82 -39.48 14.34 46.07
C ARG A 82 -39.63 13.52 47.35
N PRO A 83 -38.59 13.41 48.20
CA PRO A 83 -38.74 12.80 49.51
C PRO A 83 -39.79 13.58 50.32
N LYS A 84 -40.80 12.85 50.80
CA LYS A 84 -41.82 13.39 51.71
C LYS A 84 -41.19 13.54 53.08
N SER A 85 -40.92 14.76 53.51
CA SER A 85 -40.75 15.17 54.92
C SER A 85 -40.94 16.67 55.04
#